data_AF-K9ULR0-F1
#
_entry.id   AF-K9ULR0-F1
#
_cell.length_a   1.000
_cell.length_b   1.000
_cell.length_c   1.000
_cell.angle_alpha   90.00
_cell.angle_beta   90.00
_cell.angle_gamma   90.00
#
_symmetry.space_group_name_H-M   'P 1'
#
loop_
_entity.id
_entity.type
_entity.pdbx_description
1 polymer ?
#
loop_
_entity_poly.entity_id
_entity_poly.type
_entity_poly.pdbx_seq_one_letter_code
_entity_poly.pdbx_strand_id
1 'polypeptide(L)'
;MSLLEQHFDVAFAAPDGIKKLRELILTLAMQGKLVPQDPNDEPASELLRSIELEKQRLVKEGKIKKSKPLPKIQSEEVPYDLPNGWEWTRLNDALDVRDGTHDTPKYVDVGYPLITSKNLYTGMLSFEDVKFISEEDHIKISERSKVNIGDILFAMIGSIGNPVIVNCNEEFSIKNVALLKFYIADKPDNRYLHYFLAQAQENMKAQSSGAVQSFVSLGFLRNYLLPLPPLAEQRRIVAKIDQLMARCDELEKLRIDRSQRLLTVHTAALDRLLTAKDSSEFSTAWSFITQQFGELYSVKENVVELRKTILQLAVMGKLVPQDPNDEPASELLRSIELEKQRLVKEGKIKQSKPLPEIDREEIPYELPNGWELVRFGELATEIATGPFGLTIHKSDYVENGIPLINPIHMINGEIVHDPTVTVTNEKASQMESYRLFDGDIVMARRGEMGRCAIVTNHSNRWLCGTGSFVLRFIPNINRSYIIILFKSQGVKDYLGGNSVGTTMTNLNHGILNKMPIMLPSIAEQRRIVEKIDRLMGMCDRLEESIKAGKGKQTDLLNALMSQV
;
A
#
# COMPACT_ATOMS: atom_id res chain seq x y z
N MET A 1 13.17 24.71 22.08
CA MET A 1 11.71 24.48 22.17
C MET A 1 10.91 25.14 21.05
N SER A 2 11.16 26.41 20.67
CA SER A 2 10.35 27.11 19.63
C SER A 2 10.37 26.43 18.26
N LEU A 3 11.45 25.75 17.90
CA LEU A 3 11.61 25.14 16.58
C LEU A 3 10.67 23.92 16.36
N LEU A 4 10.54 23.02 17.35
CA LEU A 4 9.72 21.82 17.19
C LEU A 4 8.22 22.16 17.08
N GLU A 5 7.75 23.07 17.94
CA GLU A 5 6.36 23.53 17.96
C GLU A 5 5.99 24.29 16.68
N GLN A 6 6.93 25.04 16.08
CA GLN A 6 6.74 25.74 14.81
C GLN A 6 6.70 24.81 13.59
N HIS A 7 7.20 23.57 13.70
CA HIS A 7 7.34 22.65 12.56
C HIS A 7 6.39 21.46 12.61
N PHE A 8 5.56 21.34 13.66
CA PHE A 8 4.54 20.30 13.77
C PHE A 8 3.61 20.29 12.55
N ASP A 9 3.13 21.45 12.10
CA ASP A 9 2.18 21.54 10.97
C ASP A 9 2.82 21.16 9.62
N VAL A 10 4.12 21.44 9.46
CA VAL A 10 4.88 21.09 8.26
C VAL A 10 5.19 19.60 8.22
N ALA A 11 5.62 19.03 9.34
CA ALA A 11 5.80 17.59 9.50
C ALA A 11 4.47 16.83 9.36
N PHE A 12 3.36 17.45 9.75
CA PHE A 12 2.02 16.88 9.60
C PHE A 12 1.60 16.75 8.13
N ALA A 13 1.94 17.73 7.30
CA ALA A 13 1.53 17.76 5.90
C ALA A 13 2.26 16.70 5.05
N ALA A 14 3.54 16.46 5.32
CA ALA A 14 4.36 15.56 4.53
C ALA A 14 3.94 14.08 4.63
N PRO A 15 4.06 13.30 3.53
CA PRO A 15 4.12 11.83 3.62
C PRO A 15 5.19 11.39 4.62
N ASP A 16 4.86 10.46 5.51
CA ASP A 16 5.73 9.94 6.58
C ASP A 16 6.25 10.98 7.59
N GLY A 17 5.73 12.21 7.58
CA GLY A 17 6.31 13.27 8.39
C GLY A 17 6.08 13.11 9.90
N ILE A 18 5.00 12.47 10.31
CA ILE A 18 4.77 12.09 11.71
C ILE A 18 5.82 11.09 12.18
N LYS A 19 6.18 10.09 11.35
CA LYS A 19 7.23 9.13 11.68
C LYS A 19 8.58 9.83 11.89
N LYS A 20 8.97 10.70 10.96
CA LYS A 20 10.21 11.49 11.08
C LYS A 20 10.21 12.41 12.30
N LEU A 21 9.05 12.97 12.65
CA LEU A 21 8.90 13.79 13.84
C LEU A 21 9.14 12.98 15.12
N ARG A 22 8.66 11.74 15.20
CA ARG A 22 8.95 10.84 16.33
C ARG A 22 10.45 10.56 16.46
N GLU A 23 11.12 10.30 15.34
CA GLU A 23 12.58 10.09 15.28
C GLU A 23 13.34 11.35 15.74
N LEU A 24 12.89 12.54 15.34
CA LEU A 24 13.47 13.82 15.78
C LEU A 24 13.32 14.03 17.28
N ILE A 25 12.12 13.77 17.83
CA ILE A 25 11.83 13.91 19.26
C ILE A 25 12.82 13.07 20.08
N LEU A 26 13.02 11.80 19.69
CA LEU A 26 13.96 10.91 20.37
C LEU A 26 15.41 11.37 20.20
N THR A 27 15.80 11.84 19.01
CA THR A 27 17.15 12.34 18.77
C THR A 27 17.47 13.55 19.64
N LEU A 28 16.55 14.52 19.70
CA LEU A 28 16.66 15.69 20.56
C LEU A 28 16.67 15.35 22.05
N ALA A 29 15.90 14.33 22.44
CA ALA A 29 15.91 13.81 23.81
C ALA A 29 17.29 13.31 24.20
N MET A 30 17.91 12.46 23.36
CA MET A 30 19.21 11.85 23.66
C MET A 30 20.37 12.84 23.57
N GLN A 31 20.21 13.96 22.86
CA GLN A 31 21.18 15.07 22.80
C GLN A 31 20.98 16.11 23.91
N GLY A 32 20.00 15.94 24.81
CA GLY A 32 19.68 16.90 25.86
C GLY A 32 19.15 18.25 25.33
N LYS A 33 18.58 18.26 24.12
CA LYS A 33 18.00 19.44 23.49
C LYS A 33 16.47 19.52 23.64
N LEU A 34 15.84 18.48 24.19
CA LEU A 34 14.37 18.38 24.29
C LEU A 34 13.76 19.18 25.44
N VAL A 35 14.45 19.23 26.59
CA VAL A 35 14.01 19.95 27.79
C VAL A 35 15.13 20.87 28.29
N PRO A 36 14.81 21.96 29.02
CA PRO A 36 15.84 22.80 29.63
C PRO A 36 16.63 22.07 30.73
N GLN A 37 17.94 22.32 30.80
CA GLN A 37 18.79 21.86 31.90
C GLN A 37 18.50 22.67 33.17
N ASP A 38 18.51 22.02 34.34
CA ASP A 38 18.44 22.67 35.65
C ASP A 38 19.80 22.56 36.36
N PRO A 39 20.51 23.68 36.61
CA PRO A 39 21.78 23.66 37.32
C PRO A 39 21.72 23.10 38.74
N ASN A 40 20.54 22.98 39.34
CA ASN A 40 20.35 22.42 40.68
C ASN A 40 20.14 20.90 40.68
N ASP A 41 20.01 20.28 39.50
CA ASP A 41 19.91 18.84 39.42
C ASP A 41 21.23 18.19 39.86
N GLU A 42 21.12 17.08 40.60
CA GLU A 42 22.26 16.25 40.93
C GLU A 42 22.86 15.65 39.62
N PRO A 43 24.15 15.90 39.31
CA PRO A 43 24.73 15.53 38.03
C PRO A 43 24.76 14.00 37.85
N ALA A 44 24.76 13.54 36.59
CA ALA A 44 24.78 12.12 36.26
C ALA A 44 25.98 11.36 36.87
N SER A 45 27.09 12.05 37.11
CA SER A 45 28.28 11.52 37.80
C SER A 45 27.96 10.96 39.19
N GLU A 46 27.03 11.57 39.93
CA GLU A 46 26.62 11.12 41.27
C GLU A 46 25.74 9.88 41.22
N LEU A 47 24.88 9.77 40.19
CA LEU A 47 24.12 8.56 39.92
C LEU A 47 25.07 7.40 39.57
N LEU A 48 26.06 7.63 38.71
CA LEU A 48 27.07 6.63 38.36
C LEU A 48 27.90 6.21 39.57
N ARG A 49 28.26 7.16 40.44
CA ARG A 49 28.95 6.86 41.71
C ARG A 49 28.11 5.95 42.60
N SER A 50 26.82 6.24 42.74
CA SER A 50 25.88 5.42 43.52
C SER A 50 25.74 4.01 42.95
N ILE A 51 25.66 3.89 41.62
CA ILE A 51 25.61 2.60 40.91
C ILE A 51 26.88 1.78 41.16
N GLU A 52 28.06 2.40 41.07
CA GLU A 52 29.34 1.71 41.30
C GLU A 52 29.47 1.23 42.75
N LEU A 53 29.03 2.02 43.74
CA LEU A 53 28.99 1.59 45.15
C LEU A 53 28.06 0.38 45.35
N GLU A 54 26.87 0.40 44.76
CA GLU A 54 25.92 -0.70 44.85
C GLU A 54 26.45 -1.97 44.15
N LYS A 55 27.07 -1.81 42.98
CA LYS A 55 27.74 -2.90 42.26
C LYS A 55 28.83 -3.54 43.11
N GLN A 56 29.67 -2.76 43.78
CA GLN A 56 30.70 -3.26 44.69
C GLN A 56 30.09 -4.05 45.87
N ARG A 57 28.99 -3.56 46.44
CA ARG A 57 28.23 -4.25 47.49
C ARG A 57 27.70 -5.61 47.00
N LEU A 58 27.04 -5.64 45.85
CA LEU A 58 26.47 -6.85 45.25
C LEU A 58 27.55 -7.90 44.89
N VAL A 59 28.72 -7.45 44.42
CA VAL A 59 29.88 -8.34 44.20
C VAL A 59 30.39 -8.93 45.51
N LYS A 60 30.52 -8.11 46.56
CA LYS A 60 30.95 -8.57 47.90
C LYS A 60 29.98 -9.58 48.50
N GLU A 61 28.68 -9.41 48.25
CA GLU A 61 27.62 -10.35 48.66
C GLU A 61 27.51 -11.60 47.78
N GLY A 62 28.29 -11.70 46.70
CA GLY A 62 28.24 -12.83 45.77
C GLY A 62 26.97 -12.88 44.91
N LYS A 63 26.14 -11.84 44.92
CA LYS A 63 24.89 -11.75 44.13
C LYS A 63 25.15 -11.52 42.65
N ILE A 64 26.27 -10.88 42.31
CA ILE A 64 26.72 -10.68 40.93
C ILE A 64 28.21 -11.02 40.80
N LYS A 65 28.64 -11.44 39.61
CA LYS A 65 30.06 -11.68 39.31
C LYS A 65 30.76 -10.35 39.03
N LYS A 66 32.03 -10.24 39.43
CA LYS A 66 32.86 -9.07 39.09
C LYS A 66 33.05 -9.02 37.56
N SER A 67 32.58 -7.94 36.94
CA SER A 67 32.76 -7.72 35.50
C SER A 67 34.22 -7.35 35.17
N LYS A 68 34.65 -7.66 33.94
CA LYS A 68 35.94 -7.18 33.44
C LYS A 68 35.85 -5.65 33.24
N PRO A 69 36.91 -4.89 33.54
CA PRO A 69 36.94 -3.46 33.23
C PRO A 69 36.71 -3.23 31.73
N LEU A 70 35.84 -2.28 31.40
CA LEU A 70 35.65 -1.84 30.02
C LEU A 70 36.70 -0.78 29.64
N PRO A 71 37.02 -0.61 28.35
CA PRO A 71 37.89 0.45 27.90
C PRO A 71 37.32 1.82 28.28
N LYS A 72 38.19 2.71 28.74
CA LYS A 72 37.84 4.13 28.94
C LYS A 72 37.30 4.70 27.63
N ILE A 73 36.24 5.50 27.73
CA ILE A 73 35.64 6.20 26.58
C ILE A 73 36.67 7.21 26.06
N GLN A 74 37.00 7.12 24.77
CA GLN A 74 37.90 8.05 24.09
C GLN A 74 37.11 9.20 23.44
N SER A 75 37.77 10.34 23.20
CA SER A 75 37.18 11.52 22.56
C SER A 75 36.65 11.25 21.15
N GLU A 76 37.22 10.29 20.44
CA GLU A 76 36.82 9.97 19.06
C GLU A 76 35.58 9.06 19.02
N GLU A 77 35.20 8.46 20.16
CA GLU A 77 34.01 7.60 20.25
C GLU A 77 32.71 8.40 20.48
N VAL A 78 32.80 9.61 21.02
CA VAL A 78 31.62 10.39 21.39
C VAL A 78 30.99 11.06 20.16
N PRO A 79 29.71 10.83 19.86
CA PRO A 79 29.08 11.31 18.63
C PRO A 79 28.76 12.82 18.64
N TYR A 80 28.65 13.42 19.82
CA TYR A 80 28.31 14.83 20.02
C TYR A 80 28.65 15.28 21.45
N ASP A 81 28.72 16.60 21.64
CA ASP A 81 28.91 17.24 22.94
C ASP A 81 27.65 17.08 23.80
N LEU A 82 27.85 16.75 25.08
CA LEU A 82 26.77 16.65 26.06
C LEU A 82 26.53 17.98 26.79
N PRO A 83 25.28 18.25 27.23
CA PRO A 83 25.01 19.37 28.13
C PRO A 83 25.73 19.23 29.47
N ASN A 84 25.83 20.34 30.19
CA ASN A 84 26.39 20.33 31.54
C ASN A 84 25.60 19.39 32.47
N GLY A 85 26.29 18.59 33.28
CA GLY A 85 25.70 17.63 34.22
C GLY A 85 25.36 16.26 33.63
N TRP A 86 25.51 16.07 32.31
CA TRP A 86 25.39 14.77 31.65
C TRP A 86 26.73 14.05 31.59
N GLU A 87 26.68 12.73 31.47
CA GLU A 87 27.87 11.88 31.35
C GLU A 87 27.73 10.85 30.23
N TRP A 88 28.78 10.65 29.45
CA TRP A 88 28.89 9.47 28.60
C TRP A 88 29.28 8.28 29.46
N THR A 89 28.52 7.19 29.39
CA THR A 89 28.83 5.94 30.10
C THR A 89 28.64 4.73 29.20
N ARG A 90 29.32 3.61 29.49
CA ARG A 90 29.06 2.35 28.79
C ARG A 90 27.77 1.75 29.37
N LEU A 91 26.94 1.10 28.55
CA LEU A 91 25.71 0.46 29.05
C LEU A 91 25.97 -0.48 30.24
N ASN A 92 27.06 -1.24 30.23
CA ASN A 92 27.39 -2.17 31.33
C ASN A 92 28.00 -1.50 32.57
N ASP A 93 28.33 -0.22 32.52
CA ASP A 93 28.75 0.55 33.70
C ASP A 93 27.52 1.13 34.43
N ALA A 94 26.47 1.48 33.70
CA ALA A 94 25.20 1.93 34.27
C ALA A 94 24.23 0.77 34.62
N LEU A 95 24.32 -0.35 33.91
CA LEU A 95 23.38 -1.47 33.98
C LEU A 95 24.13 -2.81 34.04
N ASP A 96 23.46 -3.85 34.52
CA ASP A 96 23.92 -5.22 34.44
C ASP A 96 23.41 -5.86 33.14
N VAL A 97 24.26 -5.87 32.11
CA VAL A 97 23.90 -6.34 30.76
C VAL A 97 24.27 -7.82 30.61
N ARG A 98 23.22 -8.64 30.55
CA ARG A 98 23.27 -10.10 30.45
C ARG A 98 22.39 -10.59 29.32
N ASP A 99 22.25 -11.90 29.23
CA ASP A 99 21.43 -12.59 28.26
C ASP A 99 20.90 -13.90 28.84
N GLY A 100 19.90 -14.44 28.14
CA GLY A 100 19.31 -15.73 28.43
C GLY A 100 20.19 -16.94 28.12
N THR A 101 19.57 -18.11 28.08
CA THR A 101 20.26 -19.32 27.63
C THR A 101 20.56 -19.27 26.13
N HIS A 102 21.63 -19.95 25.71
CA HIS A 102 21.93 -20.22 24.31
C HIS A 102 21.48 -21.61 23.88
N ASP A 103 21.53 -22.56 24.83
CA ASP A 103 21.11 -23.93 24.62
C ASP A 103 19.59 -23.98 24.47
N THR A 104 19.13 -24.93 23.67
CA THR A 104 17.69 -25.16 23.51
C THR A 104 17.25 -26.18 24.57
N PRO A 105 16.50 -25.76 25.61
CA PRO A 105 15.93 -26.70 26.59
C PRO A 105 14.91 -27.63 25.92
N LYS A 106 14.58 -28.74 26.59
CA LYS A 106 13.55 -29.65 26.07
C LYS A 106 12.17 -29.01 26.25
N TYR A 107 11.40 -28.97 25.17
CA TYR A 107 10.04 -28.42 25.24
C TYR A 107 9.09 -29.42 25.88
N VAL A 108 8.16 -28.89 26.68
CA VAL A 108 7.07 -29.62 27.33
C VAL A 108 5.74 -28.98 26.92
N ASP A 109 4.62 -29.68 27.12
CA ASP A 109 3.29 -29.16 26.76
C ASP A 109 2.77 -28.14 27.78
N VAL A 110 3.15 -28.29 29.05
CA VAL A 110 2.78 -27.38 30.16
C VAL A 110 4.02 -27.12 31.02
N GLY A 111 4.30 -25.85 31.31
CA GLY A 111 5.48 -25.44 32.07
C GLY A 111 5.67 -23.93 32.06
N TYR A 112 6.92 -23.49 32.10
CA TYR A 112 7.28 -22.07 32.08
C TYR A 112 7.51 -21.57 30.64
N PRO A 113 7.00 -20.39 30.26
CA PRO A 113 7.25 -19.82 28.93
C PRO A 113 8.74 -19.55 28.67
N LEU A 114 9.20 -19.88 27.46
CA LEU A 114 10.52 -19.55 26.95
C LEU A 114 10.43 -18.44 25.89
N ILE A 115 10.69 -17.22 26.33
CA ILE A 115 10.66 -15.99 25.54
C ILE A 115 11.90 -15.89 24.65
N THR A 116 11.69 -15.52 23.39
CA THR A 116 12.73 -15.28 22.38
C THR A 116 12.54 -13.91 21.73
N SER A 117 13.42 -13.53 20.80
CA SER A 117 13.28 -12.26 20.06
C SER A 117 11.95 -12.12 19.30
N LYS A 118 11.30 -13.24 18.94
CA LYS A 118 9.98 -13.23 18.28
C LYS A 118 8.86 -12.74 19.19
N ASN A 119 9.05 -12.82 20.50
CA ASN A 119 8.07 -12.44 21.50
C ASN A 119 8.16 -10.95 21.89
N LEU A 120 9.12 -10.21 21.33
CA LEU A 120 9.34 -8.79 21.57
C LEU A 120 8.72 -7.98 20.41
N TYR A 121 7.56 -7.37 20.64
CA TYR A 121 6.79 -6.67 19.58
C TYR A 121 6.31 -5.30 20.04
N THR A 122 6.65 -4.24 19.29
CA THR A 122 6.14 -2.87 19.50
C THR A 122 6.22 -2.38 20.96
N GLY A 123 7.30 -2.69 21.67
CA GLY A 123 7.48 -2.29 23.07
C GLY A 123 6.73 -3.14 24.10
N MET A 124 6.07 -4.23 23.67
CA MET A 124 5.31 -5.15 24.51
C MET A 124 5.85 -6.58 24.40
N LEU A 125 5.63 -7.35 25.48
CA LEU A 125 5.96 -8.76 25.55
C LEU A 125 4.73 -9.60 25.13
N SER A 126 4.89 -10.47 24.14
CA SER A 126 3.85 -11.40 23.70
C SER A 126 4.15 -12.83 24.17
N PHE A 127 3.17 -13.44 24.83
CA PHE A 127 3.19 -14.85 25.22
C PHE A 127 2.50 -15.76 24.19
N GLU A 128 2.09 -15.21 23.03
CA GLU A 128 1.54 -15.99 21.93
C GLU A 128 2.63 -16.87 21.29
N ASP A 129 2.24 -18.07 20.85
CA ASP A 129 3.11 -19.06 20.20
C ASP A 129 4.42 -19.39 20.94
N VAL A 130 4.42 -19.24 22.27
CA VAL A 130 5.57 -19.52 23.12
C VAL A 130 5.78 -21.02 23.31
N LYS A 131 7.04 -21.44 23.50
CA LYS A 131 7.39 -22.80 23.89
C LYS A 131 7.48 -22.88 25.41
N PHE A 132 7.04 -23.98 25.99
CA PHE A 132 7.15 -24.21 27.43
C PHE A 132 8.34 -25.10 27.75
N ILE A 133 8.95 -24.85 28.92
CA ILE A 133 10.08 -25.61 29.46
C ILE A 133 9.73 -26.12 30.86
N SER A 134 10.44 -27.16 31.31
CA SER A 134 10.25 -27.70 32.66
C SER A 134 10.64 -26.68 33.73
N GLU A 135 10.14 -26.88 34.95
CA GLU A 135 10.54 -26.10 36.13
C GLU A 135 12.05 -26.19 36.39
N GLU A 136 12.64 -27.39 36.20
CA GLU A 136 14.08 -27.60 36.36
C GLU A 136 14.89 -26.73 35.38
N ASP A 137 14.50 -26.71 34.09
CA ASP A 137 15.14 -25.87 33.08
C ASP A 137 14.93 -24.38 33.39
N HIS A 138 13.73 -24.00 33.85
CA HIS A 138 13.42 -22.63 34.25
C HIS A 138 14.33 -22.15 35.40
N ILE A 139 14.40 -22.91 36.49
CA ILE A 139 15.24 -22.59 37.66
C ILE A 139 16.69 -22.42 37.23
N LYS A 140 17.21 -23.35 36.43
CA LYS A 140 18.59 -23.32 35.93
C LYS A 140 18.88 -22.10 35.05
N ILE A 141 17.96 -21.72 34.16
CA ILE A 141 18.10 -20.53 33.32
C ILE A 141 18.01 -19.24 34.16
N SER A 142 17.15 -19.24 35.18
CA SER A 142 16.96 -18.13 36.10
C SER A 142 18.20 -17.84 36.95
N GLU A 143 19.06 -18.84 37.26
CA GLU A 143 20.36 -18.59 37.93
C GLU A 143 21.25 -17.59 37.16
N ARG A 144 21.18 -17.58 35.82
CA ARG A 144 21.90 -16.64 34.96
C ARG A 144 21.12 -15.34 34.74
N SER A 145 19.83 -15.50 34.44
CA SER A 145 19.05 -14.50 33.70
C SER A 145 17.76 -14.05 34.39
N LYS A 146 17.56 -14.39 35.67
CA LYS A 146 16.37 -14.02 36.48
C LYS A 146 15.80 -12.67 36.08
N VAL A 147 14.69 -12.68 35.33
CA VAL A 147 14.04 -11.48 34.82
C VAL A 147 13.10 -10.94 35.90
N ASN A 148 13.17 -9.64 36.16
CA ASN A 148 12.32 -8.96 37.12
C ASN A 148 11.47 -7.89 36.43
N ILE A 149 10.35 -7.51 37.05
CA ILE A 149 9.58 -6.33 36.67
C ILE A 149 10.48 -5.09 36.67
N GLY A 150 10.38 -4.29 35.62
CA GLY A 150 11.16 -3.08 35.38
C GLY A 150 12.45 -3.31 34.59
N ASP A 151 12.93 -4.55 34.43
CA ASP A 151 14.06 -4.86 33.55
C ASP A 151 13.69 -4.60 32.07
N ILE A 152 14.71 -4.47 31.22
CA ILE A 152 14.50 -4.31 29.77
C ILE A 152 15.02 -5.52 29.02
N LEU A 153 14.18 -6.08 28.15
CA LEU A 153 14.56 -7.09 27.17
C LEU A 153 14.87 -6.43 25.83
N PHE A 154 15.89 -6.92 25.11
CA PHE A 154 16.30 -6.40 23.81
C PHE A 154 16.68 -7.53 22.86
N ALA A 155 16.12 -7.55 21.66
CA ALA A 155 16.41 -8.58 20.67
C ALA A 155 17.82 -8.39 20.09
N MET A 156 18.66 -9.43 20.20
CA MET A 156 20.04 -9.40 19.70
C MET A 156 20.22 -10.04 18.33
N ILE A 157 19.33 -10.96 17.92
CA ILE A 157 19.50 -11.82 16.75
C ILE A 157 18.21 -11.85 15.94
N GLY A 158 18.33 -11.74 14.61
CA GLY A 158 17.18 -11.65 13.71
C GLY A 158 16.64 -10.22 13.68
N SER A 159 15.49 -9.99 14.30
CA SER A 159 14.90 -8.66 14.47
C SER A 159 15.59 -7.88 15.59
N ILE A 160 16.84 -7.45 15.36
CA ILE A 160 17.63 -6.63 16.30
C ILE A 160 16.80 -5.42 16.75
N GLY A 161 16.77 -5.12 18.06
CA GLY A 161 15.99 -4.00 18.58
C GLY A 161 14.81 -4.41 19.44
N ASN A 162 13.69 -3.68 19.29
CA ASN A 162 12.43 -3.88 20.02
C ASN A 162 12.64 -3.97 21.54
N PRO A 163 13.18 -2.91 22.19
CA PRO A 163 13.28 -2.91 23.64
C PRO A 163 11.88 -3.06 24.26
N VAL A 164 11.77 -3.88 25.30
CA VAL A 164 10.53 -4.10 26.04
C VAL A 164 10.80 -3.96 27.53
N ILE A 165 10.04 -3.11 28.21
CA ILE A 165 10.04 -3.03 29.67
C ILE A 165 9.18 -4.18 30.20
N VAL A 166 9.74 -5.00 31.08
CA VAL A 166 9.00 -6.10 31.72
C VAL A 166 8.02 -5.52 32.74
N ASN A 167 6.72 -5.72 32.52
CA ASN A 167 5.64 -5.17 33.35
C ASN A 167 4.62 -6.23 33.78
N CYS A 168 4.96 -7.50 33.65
CA CYS A 168 4.09 -8.65 33.89
C CYS A 168 4.56 -9.46 35.11
N ASN A 169 3.64 -10.17 35.78
CA ASN A 169 3.95 -10.99 36.96
C ASN A 169 4.26 -12.45 36.60
N GLU A 170 3.94 -12.84 35.36
CA GLU A 170 4.18 -14.15 34.81
C GLU A 170 5.68 -14.47 34.82
N GLU A 171 6.05 -15.60 35.42
CA GLU A 171 7.44 -16.07 35.39
C GLU A 171 7.75 -16.69 34.03
N PHE A 172 8.90 -16.35 33.48
CA PHE A 172 9.37 -16.88 32.21
C PHE A 172 10.89 -16.94 32.15
N SER A 173 11.40 -17.72 31.20
CA SER A 173 12.82 -17.77 30.86
C SER A 173 13.06 -17.12 29.51
N ILE A 174 14.27 -16.60 29.30
CA ILE A 174 14.66 -15.97 28.04
C ILE A 174 15.74 -16.79 27.33
N LYS A 175 15.71 -16.79 26.00
CA LYS A 175 16.72 -17.42 25.15
C LYS A 175 17.19 -16.46 24.05
N ASN A 176 18.51 -16.28 23.94
CA ASN A 176 19.13 -15.43 22.91
C ASN A 176 18.59 -13.98 22.85
N VAL A 177 18.14 -13.47 23.98
CA VAL A 177 17.65 -12.09 24.19
C VAL A 177 18.56 -11.42 25.21
N ALA A 178 18.91 -10.15 24.98
CA ALA A 178 19.64 -9.37 25.97
C ALA A 178 18.69 -8.94 27.09
N LEU A 179 19.21 -8.97 28.30
CA LEU A 179 18.56 -8.53 29.52
C LEU A 179 19.39 -7.40 30.12
N LEU A 180 18.79 -6.23 30.25
CA LEU A 180 19.39 -5.09 30.92
C LEU A 180 18.72 -4.96 32.29
N LYS A 181 19.47 -5.28 33.36
CA LYS A 181 19.01 -5.15 34.74
C LYS A 181 19.59 -3.91 35.40
N PHE A 182 18.86 -3.38 36.37
CA PHE A 182 19.27 -2.19 37.11
C PHE A 182 19.97 -2.60 38.42
N TYR A 183 21.13 -2.00 38.71
CA TYR A 183 21.82 -2.22 39.98
C TYR A 183 21.04 -1.65 41.16
N ILE A 184 20.44 -0.48 40.94
CA ILE A 184 19.53 0.16 41.87
C ILE A 184 18.18 0.22 41.15
N ALA A 185 17.11 -0.27 41.79
CA ALA A 185 15.79 -0.32 41.18
C ALA A 185 15.38 1.07 40.63
N ASP A 186 14.96 1.09 39.36
CA ASP A 186 14.56 2.30 38.62
C ASP A 186 15.61 3.43 38.59
N LYS A 187 16.90 3.07 38.65
CA LYS A 187 18.03 4.00 38.56
C LYS A 187 19.16 3.41 37.69
N PRO A 188 19.37 3.91 36.46
CA PRO A 188 18.65 5.03 35.82
C PRO A 188 17.15 4.75 35.54
N ASP A 189 16.38 5.77 35.18
CA ASP A 189 14.95 5.64 34.86
C ASP A 189 14.73 4.66 33.70
N ASN A 190 13.91 3.63 33.91
CA ASN A 190 13.78 2.55 32.93
C ASN A 190 13.07 2.99 31.63
N ARG A 191 12.22 4.02 31.69
CA ARG A 191 11.51 4.56 30.52
C ARG A 191 12.47 5.38 29.68
N TYR A 192 13.36 6.15 30.30
CA TYR A 192 14.44 6.84 29.60
C TYR A 192 15.32 5.84 28.84
N LEU A 193 15.73 4.74 29.49
CA LEU A 193 16.52 3.69 28.84
C LEU A 193 15.77 3.01 27.70
N HIS A 194 14.47 2.75 27.85
CA HIS A 194 13.64 2.21 26.79
C HIS A 194 13.63 3.13 25.56
N TYR A 195 13.41 4.43 25.74
CA TYR A 195 13.45 5.40 24.64
C TYR A 195 14.82 5.52 23.99
N PHE A 196 15.89 5.51 24.80
CA PHE A 196 17.26 5.49 24.30
C PHE A 196 17.51 4.27 23.41
N LEU A 197 17.19 3.06 23.89
CA LEU A 197 17.37 1.82 23.12
C LEU A 197 16.50 1.79 21.86
N ALA A 198 15.29 2.35 21.92
CA ALA A 198 14.38 2.43 20.78
C ALA A 198 14.91 3.38 19.70
N GLN A 199 15.63 4.44 20.07
CA GLN A 199 16.31 5.33 19.14
C GLN A 199 17.61 4.69 18.61
N ALA A 200 18.41 4.12 19.51
CA ALA A 200 19.73 3.60 19.20
C ALA A 200 19.70 2.31 18.35
N GLN A 201 18.61 1.53 18.41
CA GLN A 201 18.50 0.24 17.69
C GLN A 201 18.79 0.35 16.18
N GLU A 202 18.44 1.46 15.52
CA GLU A 202 18.70 1.65 14.08
C GLU A 202 20.21 1.75 13.81
N ASN A 203 20.94 2.49 14.64
CA ASN A 203 22.40 2.54 14.58
C ASN A 203 23.03 1.19 14.93
N MET A 204 22.47 0.46 15.90
CA MET A 204 22.95 -0.88 16.26
C MET A 204 22.73 -1.90 15.12
N LYS A 205 21.60 -1.81 14.40
CA LYS A 205 21.33 -2.63 13.21
C LYS A 205 22.35 -2.36 12.10
N ALA A 206 22.66 -1.08 11.85
CA ALA A 206 23.64 -0.69 10.83
C ALA A 206 25.06 -1.20 11.13
N GLN A 207 25.38 -1.39 12.42
CA GLN A 207 26.67 -1.93 12.88
C GLN A 207 26.62 -3.44 13.18
N SER A 208 25.52 -4.12 12.84
CA SER A 208 25.35 -5.54 13.12
C SER A 208 26.29 -6.42 12.28
N SER A 209 26.61 -7.58 12.82
CA SER A 209 27.51 -8.57 12.18
C SER A 209 26.72 -9.76 11.62
N GLY A 210 27.32 -10.49 10.69
CA GLY A 210 26.78 -11.74 10.13
C GLY A 210 26.19 -11.59 8.72
N ALA A 211 26.67 -12.41 7.78
CA ALA A 211 26.28 -12.34 6.37
C ALA A 211 24.89 -12.93 6.06
N VAL A 212 24.48 -13.96 6.81
CA VAL A 212 23.19 -14.68 6.61
C VAL A 212 22.16 -14.27 7.66
N GLN A 213 22.59 -14.06 8.90
CA GLN A 213 21.73 -13.60 9.99
C GLN A 213 22.44 -12.48 10.75
N SER A 214 21.85 -11.28 10.70
CA SER A 214 22.34 -10.11 11.43
C SER A 214 22.18 -10.31 12.93
N PHE A 215 23.22 -9.99 13.68
CA PHE A 215 23.18 -9.97 15.13
C PHE A 215 24.01 -8.84 15.74
N VAL A 216 23.63 -8.46 16.95
CA VAL A 216 24.39 -7.60 17.84
C VAL A 216 24.92 -8.46 18.99
N SER A 217 26.24 -8.51 19.16
CA SER A 217 26.84 -9.32 20.23
C SER A 217 26.59 -8.70 21.61
N LEU A 218 26.56 -9.53 22.65
CA LEU A 218 26.47 -9.04 24.03
C LEU A 218 27.67 -8.15 24.40
N GLY A 219 28.85 -8.44 23.85
CA GLY A 219 30.04 -7.60 24.00
C GLY A 219 29.86 -6.21 23.39
N PHE A 220 29.24 -6.13 22.21
CA PHE A 220 28.88 -4.86 21.59
C PHE A 220 27.89 -4.07 22.46
N LEU A 221 26.79 -4.70 22.89
CA LEU A 221 25.79 -4.04 23.74
C LEU A 221 26.41 -3.51 25.04
N ARG A 222 27.25 -4.30 25.70
CA ARG A 222 27.95 -3.88 26.92
C ARG A 222 28.79 -2.62 26.73
N ASN A 223 29.39 -2.47 25.55
CA ASN A 223 30.27 -1.34 25.22
C ASN A 223 29.55 -0.14 24.59
N TYR A 224 28.25 -0.27 24.30
CA TYR A 224 27.51 0.79 23.63
C TYR A 224 27.42 2.03 24.54
N LEU A 225 27.61 3.20 23.94
CA LEU A 225 27.64 4.48 24.67
C LEU A 225 26.22 4.96 24.98
N LEU A 226 25.96 5.24 26.25
CA LEU A 226 24.73 5.81 26.78
C LEU A 226 25.01 7.27 27.18
N PRO A 227 24.29 8.26 26.60
CA PRO A 227 24.29 9.61 27.13
C PRO A 227 23.38 9.63 28.36
N LEU A 228 23.95 9.76 29.55
CA LEU A 228 23.22 9.68 30.81
C LEU A 228 22.97 11.11 31.37
N PRO A 229 21.70 11.56 31.48
CA PRO A 229 21.34 12.82 32.13
C PRO A 229 21.29 12.66 33.66
N PRO A 230 21.22 13.77 34.40
CA PRO A 230 20.68 13.79 35.76
C PRO A 230 19.37 13.00 35.89
N LEU A 231 19.17 12.28 37.00
CA LEU A 231 17.96 11.44 37.18
C LEU A 231 16.67 12.26 37.14
N ALA A 232 16.68 13.48 37.68
CA ALA A 232 15.55 14.39 37.62
C ALA A 232 15.25 14.82 36.17
N GLU A 233 16.30 15.11 35.37
CA GLU A 233 16.17 15.44 33.96
C GLU A 233 15.66 14.24 33.14
N GLN A 234 16.11 13.01 33.39
CA GLN A 234 15.58 11.80 32.74
C GLN A 234 14.05 11.73 32.80
N ARG A 235 13.47 11.98 33.99
CA ARG A 235 12.02 11.98 34.19
C ARG A 235 11.32 13.12 33.44
N ARG A 236 11.93 14.31 33.38
CA ARG A 236 11.41 15.44 32.59
C ARG A 236 11.46 15.15 31.09
N ILE A 237 12.53 14.51 30.59
CA ILE A 237 12.65 14.05 29.21
C ILE A 237 11.55 13.04 28.90
N VAL A 238 11.37 12.01 29.72
CA VAL A 238 10.33 10.97 29.54
C VAL A 238 8.93 11.60 29.46
N ALA A 239 8.60 12.48 30.41
CA ALA A 239 7.31 13.18 30.40
C ALA A 239 7.11 14.02 29.13
N LYS A 240 8.18 14.65 28.61
CA LYS A 240 8.10 15.43 27.38
C LYS A 240 7.98 14.57 26.12
N ILE A 241 8.68 13.43 26.07
CA ILE A 241 8.53 12.44 24.99
C ILE A 241 7.07 11.97 24.96
N ASP A 242 6.51 11.56 26.09
CA ASP A 242 5.12 11.09 26.19
C ASP A 242 4.13 12.13 25.63
N GLN A 243 4.27 13.38 26.08
CA GLN A 243 3.42 14.48 25.63
C GLN A 243 3.47 14.64 24.10
N LEU A 244 4.67 14.64 23.52
CA LEU A 244 4.85 14.88 22.09
C LEU A 244 4.45 13.66 21.25
N MET A 245 4.70 12.44 21.74
CA MET A 245 4.27 11.20 21.08
C MET A 245 2.74 11.09 21.04
N ALA A 246 2.06 11.44 22.14
CA ALA A 246 0.60 11.49 22.18
C ALA A 246 0.02 12.51 21.18
N ARG A 247 0.66 13.69 21.04
CA ARG A 247 0.28 14.67 20.01
C ARG A 247 0.49 14.15 18.60
N CYS A 248 1.58 13.43 18.35
CA CYS A 248 1.81 12.76 17.08
C CYS A 248 0.72 11.71 16.78
N ASP A 249 0.28 10.93 17.77
CA ASP A 249 -0.81 9.94 17.64
C ASP A 249 -2.14 10.62 17.29
N GLU A 250 -2.47 11.72 17.97
CA GLU A 250 -3.68 12.50 17.71
C GLU A 250 -3.71 13.06 16.28
N LEU A 251 -2.57 13.62 15.85
CA LEU A 251 -2.41 14.12 14.50
C LEU A 251 -2.61 13.02 13.45
N GLU A 252 -1.95 11.87 13.64
CA GLU A 252 -2.07 10.73 12.72
C GLU A 252 -3.53 10.27 12.57
N LYS A 253 -4.25 10.19 13.69
CA LYS A 253 -5.69 9.89 13.69
C LYS A 253 -6.50 10.95 12.93
N LEU A 254 -6.28 12.24 13.19
CA LEU A 254 -6.98 13.33 12.48
C LEU A 254 -6.74 13.29 10.96
N ARG A 255 -5.53 12.90 10.52
CA ARG A 255 -5.20 12.75 9.10
C ARG A 255 -5.98 11.62 8.45
N ILE A 256 -6.03 10.46 9.10
CA ILE A 256 -6.79 9.30 8.62
C ILE A 256 -8.28 9.65 8.56
N ASP A 257 -8.83 10.24 9.62
CA ASP A 257 -10.23 10.65 9.70
C ASP A 257 -10.58 11.67 8.61
N ARG A 258 -9.73 12.67 8.36
CA ARG A 258 -9.94 13.66 7.28
C ARG A 258 -9.97 12.98 5.92
N SER A 259 -9.01 12.09 5.63
CA SER A 259 -8.95 11.37 4.35
C SER A 259 -10.21 10.53 4.12
N GLN A 260 -10.67 9.83 5.16
CA GLN A 260 -11.88 9.02 5.09
C GLN A 260 -13.13 9.88 4.87
N ARG A 261 -13.26 11.01 5.58
CA ARG A 261 -14.38 11.94 5.40
C ARG A 261 -14.42 12.53 3.99
N LEU A 262 -13.27 12.92 3.44
CA LEU A 262 -13.18 13.42 2.06
C LEU A 262 -13.61 12.36 1.05
N LEU A 263 -13.23 11.10 1.25
CA LEU A 263 -13.68 9.99 0.40
C LEU A 263 -15.21 9.81 0.51
N THR A 264 -15.77 9.80 1.73
CA THR A 264 -17.22 9.67 1.92
C THR A 264 -18.02 10.81 1.27
N VAL A 265 -17.61 12.07 1.49
CA VAL A 265 -18.27 13.23 0.85
C VAL A 265 -18.16 13.15 -0.66
N HIS A 266 -17.00 12.77 -1.17
CA HIS A 266 -16.76 12.61 -2.59
C HIS A 266 -17.66 11.54 -3.21
N THR A 267 -17.70 10.33 -2.63
CA THR A 267 -18.57 9.24 -3.10
C THR A 267 -20.04 9.66 -3.11
N ALA A 268 -20.52 10.29 -2.04
CA ALA A 268 -21.90 10.77 -1.96
C ALA A 268 -22.21 11.85 -3.01
N ALA A 269 -21.26 12.75 -3.28
CA ALA A 269 -21.41 13.78 -4.30
C ALA A 269 -21.48 13.20 -5.72
N LEU A 270 -20.62 12.21 -6.04
CA LEU A 270 -20.64 11.52 -7.32
C LEU A 270 -21.91 10.67 -7.50
N ASP A 271 -22.35 9.97 -6.45
CA ASP A 271 -23.58 9.19 -6.48
C ASP A 271 -24.80 10.08 -6.76
N ARG A 272 -24.89 11.23 -6.09
CA ARG A 272 -25.95 12.22 -6.36
C ARG A 272 -25.90 12.76 -7.80
N LEU A 273 -24.70 12.94 -8.37
CA LEU A 273 -24.53 13.36 -9.75
C LEU A 273 -25.01 12.28 -10.74
N LEU A 274 -24.67 11.02 -10.48
CA LEU A 274 -25.01 9.88 -11.33
C LEU A 274 -26.50 9.52 -11.27
N THR A 275 -27.11 9.64 -10.09
CA THR A 275 -28.52 9.29 -9.84
C THR A 275 -29.49 10.46 -10.04
N ALA A 276 -28.99 11.65 -10.43
CA ALA A 276 -29.80 12.82 -10.70
C ALA A 276 -30.89 12.52 -11.74
N LYS A 277 -32.14 12.80 -11.37
CA LYS A 277 -33.34 12.48 -12.17
C LYS A 277 -33.66 13.54 -13.21
N ASP A 278 -33.20 14.77 -12.98
CA ASP A 278 -33.42 15.89 -13.89
C ASP A 278 -32.20 16.81 -13.98
N SER A 279 -32.29 17.79 -14.89
CA SER A 279 -31.21 18.76 -15.13
C SER A 279 -30.93 19.68 -13.93
N SER A 280 -31.93 19.93 -13.07
CA SER A 280 -31.79 20.78 -11.89
C SER A 280 -31.02 20.06 -10.78
N GLU A 281 -31.38 18.80 -10.50
CA GLU A 281 -30.65 17.93 -9.56
C GLU A 281 -29.20 17.73 -10.01
N PHE A 282 -28.99 17.49 -11.30
CA PHE A 282 -27.66 17.33 -11.89
C PHE A 282 -26.82 18.60 -11.72
N SER A 283 -27.37 19.76 -12.08
CA SER A 283 -26.70 21.06 -11.94
C SER A 283 -26.34 21.37 -10.48
N THR A 284 -27.23 21.03 -9.54
CA THR A 284 -26.98 21.19 -8.10
C THR A 284 -25.82 20.32 -7.62
N ALA A 285 -25.82 19.03 -7.98
CA ALA A 285 -24.75 18.11 -7.62
C ALA A 285 -23.41 18.53 -8.25
N TRP A 286 -23.44 18.96 -9.51
CA TRP A 286 -22.27 19.47 -10.23
C TRP A 286 -21.71 20.75 -9.59
N SER A 287 -22.58 21.69 -9.21
CA SER A 287 -22.19 22.93 -8.53
C SER A 287 -21.49 22.63 -7.20
N PHE A 288 -21.96 21.64 -6.44
CA PHE A 288 -21.30 21.24 -5.20
C PHE A 288 -19.88 20.70 -5.45
N ILE A 289 -19.73 19.76 -6.40
CA ILE A 289 -18.43 19.16 -6.74
C ILE A 289 -17.44 20.23 -7.20
N THR A 290 -17.89 21.16 -8.05
CA THR A 290 -17.03 22.22 -8.60
C THR A 290 -16.63 23.24 -7.54
N GLN A 291 -17.53 23.64 -6.64
CA GLN A 291 -17.22 24.54 -5.53
C GLN A 291 -16.23 23.92 -4.53
N GLN A 292 -16.34 22.61 -4.28
CA GLN A 292 -15.50 21.87 -3.34
C GLN A 292 -14.31 21.15 -4.00
N PHE A 293 -14.04 21.44 -5.28
CA PHE A 293 -13.10 20.65 -6.09
C PHE A 293 -11.70 20.60 -5.48
N GLY A 294 -11.17 21.73 -5.00
CA GLY A 294 -9.83 21.80 -4.43
C GLY A 294 -9.63 20.90 -3.20
N GLU A 295 -10.64 20.80 -2.34
CA GLU A 295 -10.59 19.96 -1.13
C GLU A 295 -10.86 18.49 -1.47
N LEU A 296 -11.90 18.21 -2.27
CA LEU A 296 -12.28 16.85 -2.64
C LEU A 296 -11.18 16.15 -3.44
N TYR A 297 -10.47 16.87 -4.29
CA TYR A 297 -9.43 16.28 -5.14
C TYR A 297 -8.01 16.60 -4.67
N SER A 298 -7.83 16.78 -3.36
CA SER A 298 -6.52 16.85 -2.70
C SER A 298 -5.91 15.46 -2.43
N VAL A 299 -6.70 14.40 -2.57
CA VAL A 299 -6.32 12.99 -2.34
C VAL A 299 -6.43 12.19 -3.64
N LYS A 300 -5.53 11.22 -3.83
CA LYS A 300 -5.39 10.49 -5.10
C LYS A 300 -6.59 9.58 -5.36
N GLU A 301 -7.11 8.99 -4.29
CA GLU A 301 -8.24 8.05 -4.28
C GLU A 301 -9.48 8.66 -4.92
N ASN A 302 -9.76 9.94 -4.64
CA ASN A 302 -10.90 10.65 -5.23
C ASN A 302 -10.72 10.92 -6.73
N VAL A 303 -9.48 11.07 -7.22
CA VAL A 303 -9.24 11.21 -8.67
C VAL A 303 -9.54 9.90 -9.41
N VAL A 304 -9.24 8.76 -8.80
CA VAL A 304 -9.56 7.43 -9.35
C VAL A 304 -11.07 7.26 -9.52
N GLU A 305 -11.85 7.60 -8.50
CA GLU A 305 -13.32 7.53 -8.56
C GLU A 305 -13.90 8.54 -9.58
N LEU A 306 -13.33 9.76 -9.68
CA LEU A 306 -13.72 10.72 -10.71
C LEU A 306 -13.55 10.17 -12.13
N ARG A 307 -12.46 9.43 -12.42
CA ARG A 307 -12.28 8.79 -13.74
C ARG A 307 -13.40 7.81 -14.05
N LYS A 308 -13.79 6.98 -13.07
CA LYS A 308 -14.91 6.04 -13.23
C LYS A 308 -16.21 6.78 -13.50
N THR A 309 -16.49 7.86 -12.77
CA THR A 309 -17.68 8.70 -12.99
C THR A 309 -17.68 9.35 -14.36
N ILE A 310 -16.55 9.87 -14.85
CA ILE A 310 -16.45 10.43 -16.21
C ILE A 310 -16.85 9.40 -17.27
N LEU A 311 -16.34 8.17 -17.16
CA LEU A 311 -16.70 7.07 -18.07
C LEU A 311 -18.18 6.69 -17.95
N GLN A 312 -18.72 6.68 -16.74
CA GLN A 312 -20.13 6.37 -16.51
C GLN A 312 -21.05 7.46 -17.10
N LEU A 313 -20.72 8.74 -16.92
CA LEU A 313 -21.47 9.86 -17.51
C LEU A 313 -21.45 9.81 -19.04
N ALA A 314 -20.37 9.33 -19.65
CA ALA A 314 -20.26 9.17 -21.09
C ALA A 314 -21.27 8.16 -21.64
N VAL A 315 -21.36 6.97 -21.03
CA VAL A 315 -22.28 5.92 -21.47
C VAL A 315 -23.74 6.20 -21.09
N MET A 316 -23.97 7.15 -20.16
CA MET A 316 -25.30 7.67 -19.80
C MET A 316 -25.78 8.81 -20.72
N GLY A 317 -24.95 9.30 -21.64
CA GLY A 317 -25.28 10.47 -22.48
C GLY A 317 -25.36 11.80 -21.71
N LYS A 318 -24.68 11.88 -20.56
CA LYS A 318 -24.63 13.07 -19.68
C LYS A 318 -23.29 13.83 -19.76
N LEU A 319 -22.32 13.36 -20.55
CA LEU A 319 -20.97 13.95 -20.60
C LEU A 319 -20.84 15.12 -21.60
N VAL A 320 -21.56 15.06 -22.71
CA VAL A 320 -21.54 16.07 -23.78
C VAL A 320 -22.97 16.47 -24.14
N PRO A 321 -23.21 17.69 -24.67
CA PRO A 321 -24.52 18.07 -25.18
C PRO A 321 -24.96 17.22 -26.38
N GLN A 322 -26.26 16.91 -26.43
CA GLN A 322 -26.93 16.30 -27.60
C GLN A 322 -27.16 17.39 -28.67
N ASP A 323 -26.89 17.06 -29.94
CA ASP A 323 -27.13 17.96 -31.08
C ASP A 323 -28.33 17.43 -31.90
N PRO A 324 -29.46 18.16 -31.96
CA PRO A 324 -30.62 17.75 -32.74
C PRO A 324 -30.38 17.59 -34.25
N ASN A 325 -29.27 18.14 -34.78
CA ASN A 325 -28.90 18.02 -36.19
C ASN A 325 -28.02 16.80 -36.48
N ASP A 326 -27.59 16.07 -35.46
CA ASP A 326 -26.88 14.82 -35.67
C ASP A 326 -27.78 13.80 -36.37
N GLU A 327 -27.18 13.02 -37.26
CA GLU A 327 -27.82 11.82 -37.77
C GLU A 327 -28.09 10.84 -36.60
N PRO A 328 -29.34 10.40 -36.37
CA PRO A 328 -29.69 9.61 -35.19
C PRO A 328 -29.02 8.23 -35.23
N ALA A 329 -28.86 7.61 -34.06
CA ALA A 329 -28.24 6.29 -33.95
C ALA A 329 -28.99 5.19 -34.72
N SER A 330 -30.27 5.37 -35.00
CA SER A 330 -31.08 4.47 -35.85
C SER A 330 -30.52 4.34 -37.27
N GLU A 331 -29.92 5.38 -37.83
CA GLU A 331 -29.28 5.32 -39.16
C GLU A 331 -27.96 4.55 -39.14
N LEU A 332 -27.19 4.67 -38.05
CA LEU A 332 -26.02 3.82 -37.82
C LEU A 332 -26.44 2.35 -37.73
N LEU A 333 -27.49 2.03 -36.99
CA LEU A 333 -28.01 0.66 -36.88
C LEU A 333 -28.50 0.12 -38.23
N ARG A 334 -29.21 0.94 -39.00
CA ARG A 334 -29.61 0.60 -40.37
C ARG A 334 -28.41 0.27 -41.24
N SER A 335 -27.35 1.06 -41.15
CA SER A 335 -26.09 0.84 -41.88
C SER A 335 -25.39 -0.46 -41.47
N ILE A 336 -25.38 -0.78 -40.17
CA ILE A 336 -24.84 -2.03 -39.64
C ILE A 336 -25.63 -3.23 -40.16
N GLU A 337 -26.95 -3.16 -40.13
CA GLU A 337 -27.81 -4.25 -40.58
C GLU A 337 -27.68 -4.49 -42.08
N LEU A 338 -27.65 -3.44 -42.92
CA LEU A 338 -27.41 -3.57 -44.35
C LEU A 338 -26.06 -4.24 -44.67
N GLU A 339 -25.01 -3.85 -43.96
CA GLU A 339 -23.68 -4.43 -44.15
C GLU A 339 -23.62 -5.89 -43.66
N LYS A 340 -24.27 -6.20 -42.53
CA LYS A 340 -24.41 -7.60 -42.07
C LYS A 340 -25.13 -8.45 -43.11
N GLN A 341 -26.24 -7.97 -43.67
CA GLN A 341 -26.98 -8.68 -44.73
C GLN A 341 -26.11 -8.92 -45.96
N ARG A 342 -25.32 -7.93 -46.38
CA ARG A 342 -24.35 -8.07 -47.48
C ARG A 342 -23.31 -9.15 -47.16
N LEU A 343 -22.71 -9.14 -45.98
CA LEU A 343 -21.71 -10.11 -45.55
C LEU A 343 -22.28 -11.53 -45.41
N VAL A 344 -23.53 -11.68 -44.96
CA VAL A 344 -24.25 -12.97 -44.95
C VAL A 344 -24.46 -13.50 -46.36
N LYS A 345 -24.91 -12.64 -47.30
CA LYS A 345 -25.09 -13.01 -48.71
C LYS A 345 -23.78 -13.43 -49.38
N GLU A 346 -22.67 -12.81 -48.98
CA GLU A 346 -21.31 -13.17 -49.41
C GLU A 346 -20.73 -14.41 -48.71
N GLY A 347 -21.44 -14.99 -47.75
CA GLY A 347 -20.99 -16.15 -46.97
C GLY A 347 -19.82 -15.85 -46.02
N LYS A 348 -19.52 -14.58 -45.77
CA LYS A 348 -18.42 -14.14 -44.89
C LYS A 348 -18.77 -14.24 -43.41
N ILE A 349 -20.04 -14.07 -43.07
CA ILE A 349 -20.57 -14.26 -41.71
C ILE A 349 -21.82 -15.12 -41.74
N LYS A 350 -22.15 -15.76 -40.62
CA LYS A 350 -23.39 -16.51 -40.46
C LYS A 350 -24.53 -15.57 -40.08
N GLN A 351 -25.75 -15.92 -40.50
CA GLN A 351 -26.94 -15.21 -40.05
C GLN A 351 -27.08 -15.34 -38.53
N SER A 352 -27.18 -14.19 -37.84
CA SER A 352 -27.38 -14.14 -36.39
C SER A 352 -28.80 -14.57 -36.03
N LYS A 353 -28.94 -15.23 -34.87
CA LYS A 353 -30.25 -15.47 -34.28
C LYS A 353 -30.83 -14.14 -33.77
N PRO A 354 -32.16 -13.96 -33.81
CA PRO A 354 -32.81 -12.83 -33.16
C PRO A 354 -32.40 -12.74 -31.69
N LEU A 355 -32.10 -11.52 -31.23
CA LEU A 355 -31.79 -11.22 -29.84
C LEU A 355 -33.09 -10.79 -29.12
N PRO A 356 -33.18 -11.02 -27.80
CA PRO A 356 -34.37 -10.62 -27.05
C PRO A 356 -34.53 -9.10 -27.04
N GLU A 357 -35.77 -8.63 -27.07
CA GLU A 357 -36.12 -7.23 -26.82
C GLU A 357 -35.56 -6.76 -25.47
N ILE A 358 -35.26 -5.47 -25.36
CA ILE A 358 -34.69 -4.89 -24.14
C ILE A 358 -35.81 -4.31 -23.30
N ASP A 359 -35.93 -4.79 -22.06
CA ASP A 359 -36.83 -4.17 -21.10
C ASP A 359 -36.23 -2.85 -20.60
N ARG A 360 -37.08 -1.83 -20.37
CA ARG A 360 -36.65 -0.55 -19.81
C ARG A 360 -36.01 -0.73 -18.42
N GLU A 361 -36.36 -1.77 -17.68
CA GLU A 361 -35.74 -2.06 -16.38
C GLU A 361 -34.27 -2.50 -16.48
N GLU A 362 -33.82 -2.96 -17.67
CA GLU A 362 -32.43 -3.40 -17.87
C GLU A 362 -31.44 -2.22 -17.96
N ILE A 363 -31.90 -1.01 -18.27
CA ILE A 363 -31.09 0.20 -18.26
C ILE A 363 -31.78 1.25 -17.38
N PRO A 364 -31.28 1.53 -16.16
CA PRO A 364 -31.93 2.43 -15.21
C PRO A 364 -31.70 3.92 -15.52
N TYR A 365 -31.47 4.26 -16.79
CA TYR A 365 -31.14 5.62 -17.24
C TYR A 365 -32.14 6.09 -18.29
N GLU A 366 -32.41 7.39 -18.29
CA GLU A 366 -33.23 8.01 -19.33
C GLU A 366 -32.50 7.97 -20.67
N LEU A 367 -33.20 7.54 -21.72
CA LEU A 367 -32.64 7.43 -23.06
C LEU A 367 -32.43 8.83 -23.66
N PRO A 368 -31.19 9.24 -24.00
CA PRO A 368 -30.93 10.54 -24.61
C PRO A 368 -31.60 10.69 -25.98
N ASN A 369 -31.89 11.93 -26.40
CA ASN A 369 -32.48 12.17 -27.71
C ASN A 369 -31.52 11.76 -28.83
N GLY A 370 -32.04 11.05 -29.84
CA GLY A 370 -31.26 10.53 -30.97
C GLY A 370 -30.43 9.29 -30.65
N TRP A 371 -30.46 8.79 -29.42
CA TRP A 371 -29.82 7.52 -29.04
C TRP A 371 -30.79 6.36 -29.18
N GLU A 372 -30.23 5.17 -29.36
CA GLU A 372 -30.99 3.93 -29.49
C GLU A 372 -30.60 2.92 -28.41
N LEU A 373 -31.59 2.16 -27.93
CA LEU A 373 -31.40 1.07 -26.98
C LEU A 373 -31.19 -0.23 -27.76
N VAL A 374 -30.00 -0.83 -27.68
CA VAL A 374 -29.63 -1.99 -28.50
C VAL A 374 -28.87 -3.06 -27.74
N ARG A 375 -28.96 -4.30 -28.21
CA ARG A 375 -28.13 -5.39 -27.71
C ARG A 375 -26.76 -5.27 -28.34
N PHE A 376 -25.69 -5.45 -27.56
CA PHE A 376 -24.32 -5.27 -28.07
C PHE A 376 -24.00 -6.19 -29.27
N GLY A 377 -24.60 -7.38 -29.34
CA GLY A 377 -24.48 -8.28 -30.50
C GLY A 377 -25.01 -7.68 -31.82
N GLU A 378 -25.89 -6.69 -31.76
CA GLU A 378 -26.41 -5.97 -32.93
C GLU A 378 -25.35 -5.05 -33.55
N LEU A 379 -24.36 -4.60 -32.77
CA LEU A 379 -23.27 -3.76 -33.27
C LEU A 379 -22.16 -4.55 -33.95
N ALA A 380 -21.80 -5.69 -33.36
CA ALA A 380 -20.68 -6.49 -33.82
C ALA A 380 -21.05 -7.28 -35.07
N THR A 381 -20.21 -7.25 -36.10
CA THR A 381 -20.31 -8.15 -37.25
C THR A 381 -19.86 -9.56 -36.88
N GLU A 382 -18.96 -9.67 -35.91
CA GLU A 382 -18.49 -10.93 -35.37
C GLU A 382 -18.05 -10.79 -33.90
N ILE A 383 -18.42 -11.78 -33.09
CA ILE A 383 -17.88 -12.01 -31.76
C ILE A 383 -17.37 -13.44 -31.77
N ALA A 384 -16.05 -13.61 -31.72
CA ALA A 384 -15.43 -14.93 -31.74
C ALA A 384 -14.49 -15.08 -30.55
N THR A 385 -14.36 -16.31 -30.05
CA THR A 385 -13.35 -16.65 -29.04
C THR A 385 -12.05 -17.07 -29.70
N GLY A 386 -10.93 -16.75 -29.04
CA GLY A 386 -9.65 -17.36 -29.38
C GLY A 386 -9.66 -18.90 -29.24
N PRO A 387 -8.56 -19.56 -29.64
CA PRO A 387 -8.49 -21.02 -29.71
C PRO A 387 -8.74 -21.65 -28.33
N PHE A 388 -9.46 -22.78 -28.31
CA PHE A 388 -9.80 -23.50 -27.08
C PHE A 388 -9.42 -24.98 -27.19
N GLY A 389 -8.90 -25.56 -26.10
CA GLY A 389 -8.50 -26.98 -26.06
C GLY A 389 -7.07 -27.24 -26.54
N LEU A 390 -6.82 -28.45 -27.08
CA LEU A 390 -5.52 -28.98 -27.52
C LEU A 390 -4.89 -28.24 -28.73
N THR A 391 -5.41 -27.07 -29.11
CA THR A 391 -4.96 -26.34 -30.30
C THR A 391 -3.59 -25.70 -30.10
N ILE A 392 -3.23 -25.29 -28.87
CA ILE A 392 -1.94 -24.70 -28.53
C ILE A 392 -1.38 -25.40 -27.28
N HIS A 393 -0.22 -26.02 -27.42
CA HIS A 393 0.50 -26.67 -26.32
C HIS A 393 1.62 -25.79 -25.77
N LYS A 394 2.10 -26.10 -24.55
CA LYS A 394 3.25 -25.39 -23.97
C LYS A 394 4.49 -25.43 -24.89
N SER A 395 4.66 -26.51 -25.64
CA SER A 395 5.74 -26.69 -26.63
C SER A 395 5.60 -25.84 -27.89
N ASP A 396 4.41 -25.30 -28.17
CA ASP A 396 4.16 -24.48 -29.36
C ASP A 396 4.61 -23.02 -29.17
N TYR A 397 4.87 -22.61 -27.91
CA TYR A 397 5.35 -21.28 -27.60
C TYR A 397 6.83 -21.14 -27.96
N VAL A 398 7.13 -20.10 -28.72
CA VAL A 398 8.49 -19.69 -29.07
C VAL A 398 8.73 -18.27 -28.61
N GLU A 399 9.99 -17.86 -28.60
CA GLU A 399 10.37 -16.48 -28.32
C GLU A 399 10.41 -15.67 -29.62
N ASN A 400 9.90 -14.44 -29.61
CA ASN A 400 9.94 -13.49 -30.71
C ASN A 400 9.27 -13.96 -32.04
N GLY A 401 8.27 -14.83 -31.95
CA GLY A 401 7.41 -15.24 -33.07
C GLY A 401 6.17 -14.34 -33.26
N ILE A 402 5.06 -14.91 -33.71
CA ILE A 402 3.76 -14.23 -33.85
C ILE A 402 3.02 -14.18 -32.50
N PRO A 403 2.72 -12.99 -31.96
CA PRO A 403 2.02 -12.83 -30.69
C PRO A 403 0.64 -13.48 -30.61
N LEU A 404 0.38 -14.08 -29.45
CA LEU A 404 -0.92 -14.58 -29.02
C LEU A 404 -1.47 -13.68 -27.91
N ILE A 405 -2.54 -12.93 -28.19
CA ILE A 405 -3.00 -11.84 -27.33
C ILE A 405 -4.00 -12.34 -26.27
N ASN A 406 -3.51 -12.48 -25.03
CA ASN A 406 -4.27 -12.88 -23.85
C ASN A 406 -4.67 -11.66 -22.99
N PRO A 407 -5.59 -11.81 -22.02
CA PRO A 407 -6.05 -10.70 -21.17
C PRO A 407 -4.97 -9.87 -20.49
N ILE A 408 -3.83 -10.49 -20.14
CA ILE A 408 -2.72 -9.79 -19.49
C ILE A 408 -2.01 -8.78 -20.42
N HIS A 409 -2.11 -8.95 -21.74
CA HIS A 409 -1.50 -8.07 -22.74
C HIS A 409 -2.33 -6.81 -23.01
N MET A 410 -3.58 -6.76 -22.53
CA MET A 410 -4.45 -5.60 -22.70
C MET A 410 -4.19 -4.61 -21.57
N ILE A 411 -3.51 -3.51 -21.87
CA ILE A 411 -3.11 -2.50 -20.89
C ILE A 411 -3.67 -1.15 -21.35
N ASN A 412 -4.54 -0.56 -20.54
CA ASN A 412 -5.12 0.75 -20.77
C ASN A 412 -5.86 0.97 -22.10
N GLY A 413 -6.29 -0.10 -22.79
CA GLY A 413 -6.94 0.00 -24.11
C GLY A 413 -6.01 -0.28 -25.29
N GLU A 414 -4.73 -0.52 -25.00
CA GLU A 414 -3.70 -0.88 -25.96
C GLU A 414 -3.21 -2.32 -25.73
N ILE A 415 -2.57 -2.88 -26.75
CA ILE A 415 -1.99 -4.22 -26.68
C ILE A 415 -0.49 -4.09 -26.47
N VAL A 416 -0.03 -4.56 -25.33
CA VAL A 416 1.40 -4.75 -25.01
C VAL A 416 1.67 -6.25 -25.02
N HIS A 417 2.25 -6.74 -26.10
CA HIS A 417 2.51 -8.18 -26.25
C HIS A 417 3.75 -8.63 -25.46
N ASP A 418 3.76 -9.90 -25.08
CA ASP A 418 4.90 -10.57 -24.46
C ASP A 418 5.68 -11.34 -25.55
N PRO A 419 7.00 -11.11 -25.72
CA PRO A 419 7.82 -11.82 -26.69
C PRO A 419 7.93 -13.33 -26.42
N THR A 420 7.59 -13.79 -25.22
CA THR A 420 7.58 -15.22 -24.84
C THR A 420 6.23 -15.89 -25.09
N VAL A 421 5.16 -15.10 -25.29
CA VAL A 421 3.81 -15.61 -25.57
C VAL A 421 3.51 -15.47 -27.07
N THR A 422 4.34 -16.16 -27.86
CA THR A 422 4.28 -16.14 -29.32
C THR A 422 4.35 -17.54 -29.91
N VAL A 423 3.96 -17.70 -31.18
CA VAL A 423 4.02 -18.98 -31.92
C VAL A 423 4.80 -18.80 -33.23
N THR A 424 5.26 -19.89 -33.85
CA THR A 424 5.93 -19.80 -35.16
C THR A 424 4.96 -19.35 -36.28
N ASN A 425 5.51 -18.90 -37.41
CA ASN A 425 4.72 -18.54 -38.59
C ASN A 425 3.92 -19.72 -39.15
N GLU A 426 4.47 -20.93 -39.09
CA GLU A 426 3.81 -22.16 -39.54
C GLU A 426 2.59 -22.44 -38.66
N LYS A 427 2.77 -22.35 -37.34
CA LYS A 427 1.68 -22.54 -36.38
C LYS A 427 0.61 -21.45 -36.51
N ALA A 428 1.02 -20.20 -36.70
CA ALA A 428 0.08 -19.10 -36.94
C ALA A 428 -0.74 -19.29 -38.22
N SER A 429 -0.12 -19.79 -39.30
CA SER A 429 -0.80 -20.10 -40.57
C SER A 429 -1.86 -21.21 -40.43
N GLN A 430 -1.69 -22.13 -39.48
CA GLN A 430 -2.70 -23.15 -39.15
C GLN A 430 -3.89 -22.60 -38.38
N MET A 431 -3.77 -21.37 -37.86
CA MET A 431 -4.73 -20.71 -36.96
C MET A 431 -5.28 -19.42 -37.58
N GLU A 432 -5.38 -19.37 -38.92
CA GLU A 432 -5.80 -18.17 -39.67
C GLU A 432 -7.18 -17.64 -39.24
N SER A 433 -8.08 -18.51 -38.75
CA SER A 433 -9.40 -18.10 -38.24
C SER A 433 -9.33 -17.23 -36.97
N TYR A 434 -8.23 -17.28 -36.22
CA TYR A 434 -8.02 -16.51 -34.98
C TYR A 434 -7.23 -15.23 -35.21
N ARG A 435 -6.98 -14.86 -36.46
CA ARG A 435 -6.14 -13.73 -36.80
C ARG A 435 -6.82 -12.40 -36.46
N LEU A 436 -6.01 -11.50 -35.91
CA LEU A 436 -6.42 -10.15 -35.55
C LEU A 436 -6.07 -9.19 -36.68
N PHE A 437 -6.96 -8.25 -36.94
CA PHE A 437 -6.80 -7.21 -37.95
C PHE A 437 -6.94 -5.82 -37.32
N ASP A 438 -6.33 -4.81 -37.95
CA ASP A 438 -6.45 -3.43 -37.50
C ASP A 438 -7.92 -3.02 -37.37
N GLY A 439 -8.25 -2.42 -36.23
CA GLY A 439 -9.60 -2.01 -35.89
C GLY A 439 -10.47 -3.11 -35.25
N ASP A 440 -9.97 -4.35 -35.12
CA ASP A 440 -10.54 -5.34 -34.21
C ASP A 440 -10.37 -4.87 -32.76
N ILE A 441 -11.29 -5.28 -31.88
CA ILE A 441 -11.12 -5.14 -30.43
C ILE A 441 -10.90 -6.52 -29.83
N VAL A 442 -9.81 -6.68 -29.08
CA VAL A 442 -9.57 -7.88 -28.28
C VAL A 442 -10.07 -7.61 -26.87
N MET A 443 -10.91 -8.49 -26.34
CA MET A 443 -11.51 -8.35 -25.01
C MET A 443 -11.20 -9.55 -24.14
N ALA A 444 -10.93 -9.32 -22.86
CA ALA A 444 -10.75 -10.37 -21.88
C ALA A 444 -12.03 -11.18 -21.72
N ARG A 445 -11.92 -12.50 -21.89
CA ARG A 445 -13.00 -13.44 -21.60
C ARG A 445 -12.96 -13.88 -20.14
N ARG A 446 -11.80 -13.82 -19.49
CA ARG A 446 -11.54 -14.29 -18.13
C ARG A 446 -10.75 -13.26 -17.35
N GLY A 447 -10.93 -13.24 -16.03
CA GLY A 447 -10.20 -12.34 -15.14
C GLY A 447 -10.92 -11.01 -14.96
N GLU A 448 -10.25 -9.88 -15.24
CA GLU A 448 -10.82 -8.55 -15.04
C GLU A 448 -11.92 -8.24 -16.08
N MET A 449 -13.14 -7.99 -15.62
CA MET A 449 -14.28 -7.67 -16.48
C MET A 449 -14.10 -6.32 -17.20
N GLY A 450 -14.51 -6.28 -18.48
CA GLY A 450 -14.43 -5.07 -19.30
C GLY A 450 -13.02 -4.74 -19.83
N ARG A 451 -11.99 -5.52 -19.45
CA ARG A 451 -10.65 -5.32 -19.99
C ARG A 451 -10.65 -5.61 -21.50
N CYS A 452 -10.21 -4.65 -22.29
CA CYS A 452 -10.14 -4.75 -23.75
C CYS A 452 -9.09 -3.81 -24.32
N ALA A 453 -8.71 -4.04 -25.57
CA ALA A 453 -7.77 -3.21 -26.31
C ALA A 453 -8.06 -3.21 -27.81
N ILE A 454 -7.71 -2.10 -28.47
CA ILE A 454 -7.82 -1.96 -29.92
C ILE A 454 -6.58 -2.56 -30.58
N VAL A 455 -6.79 -3.37 -31.61
CA VAL A 455 -5.71 -3.86 -32.46
C VAL A 455 -5.27 -2.73 -33.39
N THR A 456 -4.02 -2.28 -33.22
CA THR A 456 -3.37 -1.26 -34.05
C THR A 456 -2.00 -1.80 -34.48
N ASN A 457 -1.62 -1.57 -35.75
CA ASN A 457 -0.35 -1.85 -36.44
C ASN A 457 -0.44 -2.85 -37.61
N HIS A 458 -0.25 -2.31 -38.82
CA HIS A 458 -0.42 -2.96 -40.12
C HIS A 458 0.69 -3.93 -40.58
N SER A 459 1.47 -4.55 -39.70
CA SER A 459 2.54 -5.49 -40.14
C SER A 459 2.53 -6.85 -39.48
N ASN A 460 1.91 -6.98 -38.30
CA ASN A 460 1.94 -8.24 -37.56
C ASN A 460 0.51 -8.75 -37.37
N ARG A 461 0.15 -9.74 -38.18
CA ARG A 461 -1.15 -10.41 -38.17
C ARG A 461 -1.24 -11.35 -36.94
N TRP A 462 -1.32 -10.75 -35.75
CA TRP A 462 -1.37 -11.40 -34.43
C TRP A 462 -2.56 -12.35 -34.28
N LEU A 463 -2.52 -13.19 -33.25
CA LEU A 463 -3.57 -14.16 -32.97
C LEU A 463 -4.34 -13.78 -31.71
N CYS A 464 -5.64 -13.98 -31.74
CA CYS A 464 -6.50 -13.90 -30.56
C CYS A 464 -6.13 -15.03 -29.59
N GLY A 465 -5.86 -14.70 -28.34
CA GLY A 465 -5.47 -15.67 -27.31
C GLY A 465 -6.64 -16.47 -26.72
N THR A 466 -6.31 -17.58 -26.07
CA THR A 466 -7.29 -18.56 -25.55
C THR A 466 -8.21 -17.97 -24.48
N GLY A 467 -7.73 -16.97 -23.74
CA GLY A 467 -8.49 -16.23 -22.73
C GLY A 467 -9.23 -15.02 -23.25
N SER A 468 -9.36 -14.85 -24.57
CA SER A 468 -9.82 -13.61 -25.20
C SER A 468 -10.99 -13.82 -26.16
N PHE A 469 -11.77 -12.77 -26.35
CA PHE A 469 -12.66 -12.57 -27.50
C PHE A 469 -11.99 -11.64 -28.51
N VAL A 470 -12.33 -11.83 -29.78
CA VAL A 470 -12.19 -10.83 -30.84
C VAL A 470 -13.58 -10.29 -31.19
N LEU A 471 -13.69 -8.97 -31.26
CA LEU A 471 -14.91 -8.24 -31.59
C LEU A 471 -14.65 -7.45 -32.87
N ARG A 472 -15.45 -7.71 -33.91
CA ARG A 472 -15.34 -7.05 -35.22
C ARG A 472 -16.58 -6.20 -35.47
N PHE A 473 -16.37 -5.07 -36.15
CA PHE A 473 -17.39 -4.06 -36.38
C PHE A 473 -17.27 -3.50 -37.80
N ILE A 474 -18.35 -2.95 -38.35
CA ILE A 474 -18.27 -2.15 -39.58
C ILE A 474 -17.39 -0.91 -39.35
N PRO A 475 -16.77 -0.29 -40.38
CA PRO A 475 -15.86 0.84 -40.19
C PRO A 475 -16.45 2.06 -39.46
N ASN A 476 -17.76 2.28 -39.56
CA ASN A 476 -18.42 3.50 -39.09
C ASN A 476 -18.60 3.59 -37.55
N ILE A 477 -18.41 2.50 -36.81
CA ILE A 477 -18.48 2.50 -35.33
C ILE A 477 -17.17 3.03 -34.74
N ASN A 478 -17.21 3.96 -33.79
CA ASN A 478 -16.00 4.45 -33.14
C ASN A 478 -15.44 3.41 -32.15
N ARG A 479 -14.25 2.84 -32.43
CA ARG A 479 -13.62 1.80 -31.58
C ARG A 479 -13.29 2.33 -30.19
N SER A 480 -12.81 3.57 -30.10
CA SER A 480 -12.49 4.20 -28.82
C SER A 480 -13.73 4.37 -27.95
N TYR A 481 -14.90 4.65 -28.53
CA TYR A 481 -16.17 4.66 -27.80
C TYR A 481 -16.51 3.26 -27.24
N ILE A 482 -16.30 2.19 -28.02
CA ILE A 482 -16.51 0.81 -27.54
C ILE A 482 -15.56 0.47 -26.37
N ILE A 483 -14.29 0.91 -26.42
CA ILE A 483 -13.37 0.75 -25.29
C ILE A 483 -13.87 1.50 -24.05
N ILE A 484 -14.33 2.74 -24.21
CA ILE A 484 -14.94 3.53 -23.11
C ILE A 484 -16.13 2.80 -22.50
N LEU A 485 -17.00 2.24 -23.35
CA LEU A 485 -18.17 1.48 -22.93
C LEU A 485 -17.76 0.30 -22.03
N PHE A 486 -16.80 -0.52 -22.45
CA PHE A 486 -16.30 -1.63 -21.63
C PHE A 486 -15.54 -1.20 -20.36
N LYS A 487 -14.98 0.02 -20.34
CA LYS A 487 -14.33 0.57 -19.14
C LYS A 487 -15.32 1.13 -18.12
N SER A 488 -16.56 1.45 -18.52
CA SER A 488 -17.60 2.01 -17.64
C SER A 488 -18.04 1.02 -16.56
N GLN A 489 -18.45 1.55 -15.40
CA GLN A 489 -18.78 0.71 -14.24
C GLN A 489 -20.05 -0.11 -14.49
N GLY A 490 -21.10 0.48 -15.08
CA GLY A 490 -22.34 -0.25 -15.37
C GLY A 490 -22.14 -1.46 -16.29
N VAL A 491 -21.25 -1.35 -17.29
CA VAL A 491 -20.89 -2.48 -18.15
C VAL A 491 -20.09 -3.53 -17.39
N LYS A 492 -19.12 -3.12 -16.56
CA LYS A 492 -18.36 -4.06 -15.72
C LYS A 492 -19.26 -4.81 -14.74
N ASP A 493 -20.24 -4.14 -14.16
CA ASP A 493 -21.21 -4.73 -13.24
C ASP A 493 -22.11 -5.73 -13.96
N TYR A 494 -22.62 -5.39 -15.16
CA TYR A 494 -23.37 -6.32 -15.99
C TYR A 494 -22.55 -7.57 -16.32
N LEU A 495 -21.31 -7.39 -16.80
CA LEU A 495 -20.44 -8.50 -17.18
C LEU A 495 -20.08 -9.37 -15.97
N GLY A 496 -19.77 -8.75 -14.82
CA GLY A 496 -19.45 -9.45 -13.58
C GLY A 496 -20.63 -10.23 -13.03
N GLY A 497 -21.81 -9.60 -12.93
CA GLY A 497 -23.03 -10.21 -12.42
C GLY A 497 -23.58 -11.34 -13.28
N ASN A 498 -23.31 -11.33 -14.58
CA ASN A 498 -23.71 -12.40 -15.51
C ASN A 498 -22.58 -13.40 -15.81
N SER A 499 -21.36 -13.19 -15.30
CA SER A 499 -20.24 -14.09 -15.54
C SER A 499 -20.49 -15.48 -14.97
N VAL A 500 -19.88 -16.50 -15.59
CA VAL A 500 -20.02 -17.90 -15.15
C VAL A 500 -18.71 -18.45 -14.61
N GLY A 501 -18.79 -19.42 -13.70
CA GLY A 501 -17.63 -20.07 -13.07
C GLY A 501 -17.43 -19.63 -11.62
N THR A 502 -17.17 -20.59 -10.71
CA THR A 502 -17.06 -20.36 -9.27
C THR A 502 -15.66 -19.91 -8.83
N THR A 503 -14.60 -20.46 -9.45
CA THR A 503 -13.20 -20.14 -9.10
C THR A 503 -12.62 -19.02 -9.96
N MET A 504 -13.08 -18.88 -11.20
CA MET A 504 -12.61 -17.85 -12.13
C MET A 504 -13.78 -17.40 -13.00
N THR A 505 -14.06 -16.11 -12.96
CA THR A 505 -15.08 -15.46 -13.78
C THR A 505 -14.76 -15.64 -15.25
N ASN A 506 -15.74 -16.09 -16.02
CA ASN A 506 -15.60 -16.38 -17.43
C ASN A 506 -16.84 -15.91 -18.20
N LEU A 507 -16.61 -15.21 -19.28
CA LEU A 507 -17.65 -14.72 -20.17
C LEU A 507 -17.90 -15.71 -21.30
N ASN A 508 -19.15 -15.76 -21.76
CA ASN A 508 -19.57 -16.53 -22.93
C ASN A 508 -20.19 -15.58 -23.97
N HIS A 509 -20.35 -16.05 -25.20
CA HIS A 509 -20.92 -15.25 -26.29
C HIS A 509 -22.31 -14.72 -25.95
N GLY A 510 -23.14 -15.48 -25.24
CA GLY A 510 -24.50 -15.08 -24.88
C GLY A 510 -24.52 -13.85 -23.98
N ILE A 511 -23.60 -13.74 -23.01
CA ILE A 511 -23.50 -12.59 -22.12
C ILE A 511 -23.19 -11.32 -22.93
N LEU A 512 -22.16 -11.37 -23.79
CA LEU A 512 -21.82 -10.21 -24.63
C LEU A 512 -22.92 -9.87 -25.63
N ASN A 513 -23.50 -10.86 -26.31
CA ASN A 513 -24.54 -10.60 -27.30
C ASN A 513 -25.79 -9.96 -26.68
N LYS A 514 -26.17 -10.36 -25.47
CA LYS A 514 -27.37 -9.87 -24.79
C LYS A 514 -27.15 -8.60 -23.97
N MET A 515 -25.92 -8.11 -23.85
CA MET A 515 -25.64 -6.92 -23.05
C MET A 515 -26.40 -5.71 -23.62
N PRO A 516 -27.32 -5.10 -22.84
CA PRO A 516 -28.04 -3.91 -23.28
C PRO A 516 -27.11 -2.69 -23.20
N ILE A 517 -27.14 -1.85 -24.22
CA ILE A 517 -26.36 -0.62 -24.29
C ILE A 517 -27.19 0.51 -24.89
N MET A 518 -26.86 1.74 -24.53
CA MET A 518 -27.35 2.92 -25.23
C MET A 518 -26.32 3.37 -26.27
N LEU A 519 -26.75 3.52 -27.51
CA LEU A 519 -25.90 3.85 -28.65
C LEU A 519 -26.13 5.31 -29.08
N PRO A 520 -25.11 6.19 -29.02
CA PRO A 520 -25.16 7.52 -29.61
C PRO A 520 -24.98 7.51 -31.13
N SER A 521 -25.29 8.64 -31.76
CA SER A 521 -24.87 8.95 -33.13
C SER A 521 -23.33 8.84 -33.29
N ILE A 522 -22.85 8.63 -34.52
CA ILE A 522 -21.40 8.60 -34.78
C ILE A 522 -20.74 9.93 -34.41
N ALA A 523 -21.42 11.05 -34.70
CA ALA A 523 -20.94 12.39 -34.39
C ALA A 523 -20.78 12.57 -32.87
N GLU A 524 -21.78 12.14 -32.08
CA GLU A 524 -21.72 12.22 -30.63
C GLU A 524 -20.69 11.26 -30.03
N GLN A 525 -20.52 10.05 -30.56
CA GLN A 525 -19.43 9.13 -30.16
C GLN A 525 -18.06 9.82 -30.26
N ARG A 526 -17.79 10.57 -31.34
CA ARG A 526 -16.54 11.33 -31.49
C ARG A 526 -16.40 12.42 -30.43
N ARG A 527 -17.46 13.22 -30.22
CA ARG A 527 -17.46 14.28 -29.19
C ARG A 527 -17.23 13.70 -27.78
N ILE A 528 -17.82 12.55 -27.48
CA ILE A 528 -17.62 11.83 -26.21
C ILE A 528 -16.15 11.42 -26.04
N VAL A 529 -15.55 10.78 -27.05
CA VAL A 529 -14.15 10.33 -27.01
C VAL A 529 -13.21 11.52 -26.79
N GLU A 530 -13.35 12.59 -27.59
CA GLU A 530 -12.53 13.80 -27.46
C GLU A 530 -12.65 14.44 -26.07
N LYS A 531 -13.86 14.47 -25.50
CA LYS A 531 -14.11 14.99 -24.17
C LYS A 531 -13.46 14.13 -23.08
N ILE A 532 -13.55 12.81 -23.20
CA ILE A 532 -12.91 11.88 -22.26
C ILE A 532 -11.40 12.04 -22.30
N ASP A 533 -10.79 12.05 -23.47
CA ASP A 533 -9.33 12.16 -23.60
C ASP A 533 -8.82 13.45 -22.93
N ARG A 534 -9.52 14.57 -23.15
CA ARG A 534 -9.23 15.84 -22.47
C ARG A 534 -9.35 15.73 -20.96
N LEU A 535 -10.43 15.14 -20.44
CA LEU A 535 -10.68 15.03 -19.01
C LEU A 535 -9.72 14.06 -18.32
N MET A 536 -9.41 12.92 -18.95
CA MET A 536 -8.44 11.96 -18.44
C MET A 536 -7.04 12.60 -18.34
N GLY A 537 -6.63 13.36 -19.37
CA GLY A 537 -5.38 14.13 -19.30
C GLY A 537 -5.39 15.22 -18.22
N MET A 538 -6.55 15.79 -17.87
CA MET A 538 -6.69 16.68 -16.70
C MET A 538 -6.54 15.91 -15.38
N CYS A 539 -7.13 14.72 -15.27
CA CYS A 539 -6.95 13.85 -14.10
C CYS A 539 -5.48 13.43 -13.93
N ASP A 540 -4.77 13.14 -15.02
CA ASP A 540 -3.33 12.82 -14.97
C ASP A 540 -2.52 13.97 -14.37
N ARG A 541 -2.72 15.20 -14.87
CA ARG A 541 -2.06 16.41 -14.33
C ARG A 541 -2.42 16.69 -12.87
N LEU A 542 -3.66 16.40 -12.48
CA LEU A 542 -4.13 16.57 -11.10
C LEU A 542 -3.42 15.58 -10.17
N GLU A 543 -3.32 14.31 -10.55
CA GLU A 543 -2.55 13.31 -9.78
C GLU A 543 -1.06 13.68 -9.67
N GLU A 544 -0.46 14.18 -10.75
CA GLU A 544 0.90 14.69 -10.75
C GLU A 544 1.07 15.89 -9.79
N SER A 545 0.12 16.82 -9.79
CA SER A 545 0.12 17.97 -8.87
C SER A 545 0.02 17.55 -7.41
N ILE A 546 -0.86 16.58 -7.09
CA ILE A 546 -0.98 16.01 -5.74
C ILE A 546 0.34 15.37 -5.31
N LYS A 547 0.96 14.59 -6.21
CA LYS A 547 2.25 13.94 -5.96
C LYS A 547 3.37 14.96 -5.75
N ALA A 548 3.44 16.00 -6.58
CA ALA A 548 4.43 17.07 -6.48
C ALA A 548 4.26 17.88 -5.17
N GLY A 549 3.02 18.18 -4.77
CA GLY A 549 2.72 18.84 -3.50
C GLY A 549 3.23 18.03 -2.30
N LYS A 550 2.96 16.73 -2.29
CA LYS A 550 3.49 15.78 -1.29
C LYS A 550 5.02 15.75 -1.27
N GLY A 551 5.68 15.74 -2.44
CA GLY A 551 7.13 15.78 -2.56
C GLY A 551 7.76 17.04 -1.95
N LYS A 552 7.22 18.22 -2.29
CA LYS A 552 7.69 19.50 -1.73
C LYS A 552 7.57 19.57 -0.21
N GLN A 553 6.52 19.00 0.36
CA GLN A 553 6.36 18.90 1.82
C GLN A 553 7.41 17.99 2.45
N THR A 554 7.72 16.86 1.81
CA THR A 554 8.82 15.96 2.24
C THR A 554 10.17 16.66 2.19
N ASP A 555 10.45 17.40 1.11
CA ASP A 555 11.72 18.13 0.94
C ASP A 555 11.87 19.23 1.98
N LEU A 556 10.80 20.00 2.23
CA LEU A 556 10.77 21.00 3.30
C LEU A 556 10.98 20.36 4.66
N LEU A 557 10.31 19.24 4.95
CA LEU A 557 10.53 18.50 6.18
C LEU A 557 11.99 18.04 6.31
N ASN A 558 12.58 17.46 5.26
CA ASN A 558 13.99 17.04 5.27
C ASN A 558 14.94 18.22 5.51
N ALA A 559 14.70 19.35 4.86
CA ALA A 559 15.51 20.57 5.02
C ALA A 559 15.37 21.19 6.42
N LEU A 560 14.21 21.07 7.06
CA LEU A 560 14.03 21.47 8.46
C LEU A 560 14.72 20.50 9.41
N MET A 561 14.62 19.19 9.14
CA MET A 561 15.25 18.15 9.95
C MET A 561 16.77 18.22 9.95
N SER A 562 17.40 18.69 8.86
CA SER A 562 18.86 18.84 8.79
C SER A 562 19.41 20.06 9.54
N GLN A 563 18.55 20.95 10.02
CA GLN A 563 18.93 22.14 10.80
C GLN A 563 18.94 21.89 12.32
N VAL A 564 18.56 20.69 12.76
CA VAL A 564 18.42 20.27 14.16
C VAL A 564 19.55 19.34 14.56
#